data_AF-A0A3L6EPD2-F1
#
_entry.id   AF-A0A3L6EPD2-F1
#
_cell.length_a   1.000
_cell.length_b   1.000
_cell.length_c   1.000
_cell.angle_alpha   90.00
_cell.angle_beta   90.00
_cell.angle_gamma   90.00
#
_symmetry.space_group_name_H-M   'P 1'
#
loop_
_entity.id
_entity.type
_entity.pdbx_description
1 polymer ?
#
loop_
_entity_poly.entity_id
_entity_poly.type
_entity_poly.pdbx_seq_one_letter_code
_entity_poly.pdbx_strand_id
1 'polypeptide(L)'
;MIVTVSAKNFDGRMGNARSGARLHLRLEYLRYNRFQINWLYSHTRTTLMKKFQIVASYQTTKGETKTSLLLTSGWWGLSRHFHYVPEILSAFFWTVPALFNHFLPYFYVIFLTILLFDRAKRDDDRCSSKYGKYWKIYCNKVPYRVIPGIY
;
A
#
# COMPACT_ATOMS: atom_id res chain seq x y z
N MET A 1 7.93 -7.46 3.06
CA MET A 1 7.86 -7.50 1.58
C MET A 1 7.11 -6.25 1.13
N ILE A 2 7.83 -5.22 0.67
CA ILE A 2 7.23 -3.94 0.26
C ILE A 2 6.73 -4.11 -1.19
N VAL A 3 5.43 -3.91 -1.41
CA VAL A 3 4.80 -4.03 -2.72
C VAL A 3 5.16 -2.80 -3.56
N THR A 4 6.02 -2.96 -4.56
CA THR A 4 6.31 -1.94 -5.57
C THR A 4 5.30 -2.05 -6.70
N VAL A 5 4.36 -1.11 -6.80
CA VAL A 5 3.41 -1.08 -7.93
C VAL A 5 4.02 -0.24 -9.05
N SER A 6 4.32 -0.88 -10.18
CA SER A 6 4.75 -0.24 -11.43
C SER A 6 3.50 0.16 -12.23
N ALA A 7 3.25 1.46 -12.35
CA ALA A 7 2.11 1.98 -13.11
C ALA A 7 2.43 1.96 -14.62
N LYS A 8 1.79 1.06 -15.37
CA LYS A 8 1.76 1.09 -16.84
C LYS A 8 0.56 1.92 -17.31
N ASN A 9 0.82 2.93 -18.16
CA ASN A 9 -0.19 3.76 -18.80
C ASN A 9 -1.02 2.94 -19.79
N PHE A 10 -2.34 3.08 -19.72
CA PHE A 10 -3.31 2.44 -20.61
C PHE A 10 -3.79 3.50 -21.61
N ASP A 11 -3.43 3.34 -22.89
CA ASP A 11 -3.84 4.23 -23.98
C ASP A 11 -4.86 3.49 -24.86
N GLY A 12 -6.12 3.95 -24.80
CA GLY A 12 -7.24 3.34 -25.49
C GLY A 12 -7.69 4.21 -26.67
N ARG A 13 -7.25 3.85 -27.88
CA ARG A 13 -7.84 4.36 -29.14
C ARG A 13 -9.19 3.68 -29.38
N MET A 14 -10.21 4.43 -29.83
CA MET A 14 -11.21 3.94 -30.78
C MET A 14 -11.84 5.11 -31.55
N GLY A 15 -12.11 4.86 -32.83
CA GLY A 15 -12.49 5.86 -33.82
C GLY A 15 -13.95 5.81 -34.30
N ASN A 16 -14.20 6.86 -35.10
CA ASN A 16 -15.12 7.10 -36.22
C ASN A 16 -16.67 7.14 -36.09
N ALA A 17 -17.14 8.36 -36.43
CA ALA A 17 -18.37 8.88 -37.04
C ALA A 17 -19.62 8.01 -37.29
N ARG A 18 -20.80 8.60 -36.98
CA ARG A 18 -21.73 9.22 -37.96
C ARG A 18 -22.97 9.83 -37.28
N SER A 19 -23.45 10.93 -37.87
CA SER A 19 -24.80 11.52 -37.80
C SER A 19 -25.14 12.53 -36.66
N GLY A 20 -25.66 13.70 -37.08
CA GLY A 20 -26.53 14.55 -36.25
C GLY A 20 -25.94 15.88 -35.76
N ALA A 21 -25.89 16.94 -36.58
CA ALA A 21 -25.32 18.24 -36.20
C ALA A 21 -25.92 18.88 -34.92
N ARG A 22 -27.21 18.67 -34.62
CA ARG A 22 -27.87 19.17 -33.39
C ARG A 22 -27.57 18.28 -32.16
N LEU A 23 -27.37 16.98 -32.38
CA LEU A 23 -26.84 16.08 -31.36
C LEU A 23 -25.34 16.29 -31.18
N HIS A 24 -24.61 16.71 -32.23
CA HIS A 24 -23.17 16.93 -32.23
C HIS A 24 -22.78 18.05 -31.28
N LEU A 25 -23.48 19.19 -31.30
CA LEU A 25 -23.22 20.29 -30.37
C LEU A 25 -23.51 19.89 -28.91
N ARG A 26 -24.58 19.11 -28.66
CA ARG A 26 -24.91 18.61 -27.31
C ARG A 26 -23.93 17.53 -26.85
N LEU A 27 -23.49 16.64 -27.75
CA LEU A 27 -22.51 15.61 -27.49
C LEU A 27 -21.11 16.19 -27.31
N GLU A 28 -20.73 17.23 -28.04
CA GLU A 28 -19.48 17.96 -27.86
C GLU A 28 -19.48 18.73 -26.54
N TYR A 29 -20.59 19.39 -26.19
CA TYR A 29 -20.74 20.04 -24.88
C TYR A 29 -20.63 19.02 -23.74
N LEU A 30 -21.33 17.89 -23.83
CA LEU A 30 -21.24 16.81 -22.84
C LEU A 30 -19.86 16.13 -22.83
N ARG A 31 -19.18 16.01 -23.98
CA ARG A 31 -17.83 15.46 -24.08
C ARG A 31 -16.80 16.41 -23.51
N TYR A 32 -16.95 17.72 -23.72
CA TYR A 32 -16.12 18.75 -23.11
C TYR A 32 -16.30 18.78 -21.59
N ASN A 33 -17.54 18.76 -21.10
CA ASN A 33 -17.82 18.69 -19.66
C ASN A 33 -17.30 17.40 -19.03
N ARG A 34 -17.49 16.24 -19.70
CA ARG A 34 -16.94 14.96 -19.24
C ARG A 34 -15.42 14.94 -19.28
N PHE A 35 -14.80 15.57 -20.28
CA PHE A 35 -13.34 15.72 -20.34
C PHE A 35 -12.82 16.62 -19.22
N GLN A 36 -13.45 17.76 -18.96
CA GLN A 36 -13.12 18.65 -17.84
C GLN A 36 -13.28 17.95 -16.48
N ILE A 37 -14.38 17.24 -16.27
CA ILE A 37 -14.62 16.47 -15.04
C ILE A 37 -13.59 15.35 -14.91
N ASN A 38 -13.33 14.56 -15.96
CA ASN A 38 -12.33 13.49 -15.92
C ASN A 38 -10.91 14.03 -15.75
N TRP A 39 -10.59 15.18 -16.34
CA TRP A 39 -9.32 15.85 -16.21
C TRP A 39 -9.12 16.36 -14.78
N LEU A 40 -10.11 17.04 -14.20
CA LEU A 40 -10.10 17.46 -12.80
C LEU A 40 -10.00 16.26 -11.84
N TYR A 41 -10.77 15.20 -12.07
CA TYR A 41 -10.75 13.99 -11.25
C TYR A 41 -9.40 13.26 -11.36
N SER A 42 -8.81 13.19 -12.55
CA SER A 42 -7.48 12.62 -12.78
C SER A 42 -6.37 13.45 -12.13
N HIS A 43 -6.41 14.77 -12.28
CA HIS A 43 -5.40 15.68 -11.75
C HIS A 43 -5.46 15.74 -10.22
N THR A 44 -6.67 15.85 -9.64
CA THR A 44 -6.87 15.85 -8.19
C THR A 44 -6.50 14.50 -7.58
N ARG A 45 -6.88 13.37 -8.20
CA ARG A 45 -6.49 12.03 -7.74
C ARG A 45 -4.98 11.83 -7.77
N THR A 46 -4.28 12.30 -8.81
CA THR A 46 -2.82 12.16 -8.91
C THR A 46 -2.07 13.07 -7.93
N THR A 47 -2.53 14.30 -7.71
CA THR A 47 -1.93 15.20 -6.71
C THR A 47 -2.19 14.76 -5.26
N LEU A 48 -3.40 14.30 -4.94
CA LEU A 48 -3.72 13.75 -3.62
C LEU A 48 -2.90 12.48 -3.33
N MET A 49 -2.78 11.57 -4.30
CA MET A 49 -2.03 10.32 -4.12
C MET A 49 -0.52 10.55 -3.95
N LYS A 50 0.06 11.58 -4.59
CA LYS A 50 1.48 11.95 -4.40
C LYS A 50 1.80 12.38 -2.97
N LYS A 51 0.84 12.95 -2.23
CA LYS A 51 1.06 13.42 -0.85
C LYS A 51 1.38 12.28 0.13
N PHE A 52 0.94 11.05 -0.18
CA PHE A 52 1.03 9.89 0.71
C PHE A 52 2.10 8.87 0.30
N GLN A 53 3.06 9.25 -0.54
CA GLN A 53 4.16 8.37 -0.95
C GLN A 53 5.49 9.08 -0.73
N ILE A 54 6.44 8.41 -0.09
CA ILE A 54 7.81 8.90 0.08
C ILE A 54 8.68 8.17 -0.94
N VAL A 55 9.27 8.91 -1.89
CA VAL A 55 10.25 8.35 -2.84
C VAL A 55 11.59 8.25 -2.11
N ALA A 56 12.07 7.03 -1.87
CA ALA A 56 13.37 6.76 -1.29
C ALA A 56 14.32 6.25 -2.37
N SER A 57 15.41 6.99 -2.59
CA SER A 57 16.51 6.54 -3.45
C SER A 57 17.54 5.81 -2.60
N TYR A 58 17.93 4.61 -3.01
CA TYR A 58 18.98 3.83 -2.36
C TYR A 58 19.94 3.27 -3.42
N GLN A 59 21.21 3.10 -3.04
CA GLN A 59 22.19 2.43 -3.88
C GLN A 59 22.21 0.94 -3.54
N THR A 60 22.12 0.10 -4.56
CA THR A 60 22.30 -1.36 -4.41
C THR A 60 23.78 -1.67 -4.28
N THR A 61 24.13 -2.83 -3.70
CA THR A 61 25.52 -3.36 -3.63
C THR A 61 26.23 -3.47 -4.99
N LYS A 62 25.49 -3.39 -6.10
CA LYS A 62 25.99 -3.37 -7.48
C LYS A 62 26.27 -1.96 -8.05
N GLY A 63 26.12 -0.91 -7.24
CA GLY A 63 26.29 0.50 -7.67
C GLY A 63 25.08 1.10 -8.40
N GLU A 64 24.00 0.34 -8.60
CA GLU A 64 22.78 0.86 -9.24
C GLU A 64 21.95 1.69 -8.25
N THR A 65 21.67 2.95 -8.62
CA THR A 65 20.68 3.80 -7.94
C THR A 65 19.27 3.34 -8.29
N LYS A 66 18.56 2.79 -7.30
CA LYS A 66 17.15 2.41 -7.44
C LYS A 66 16.28 3.30 -6.58
N THR A 67 15.16 3.72 -7.14
CA THR A 67 14.11 4.42 -6.40
C THR A 67 13.07 3.40 -5.94
N SER A 68 12.65 3.52 -4.67
CA SER A 68 11.55 2.75 -4.10
C SER A 68 10.54 3.71 -3.50
N LEU A 69 9.27 3.38 -3.65
CA LEU A 69 8.18 4.13 -3.06
C LEU A 69 7.82 3.51 -1.71
N LEU A 70 7.87 4.31 -0.65
CA LEU A 70 7.35 3.99 0.67
C LEU A 70 5.93 4.55 0.75
N LEU A 71 4.93 3.66 0.74
CA LEU A 71 3.53 4.05 0.80
C LEU A 71 3.11 4.36 2.24
N THR A 72 2.61 5.57 2.48
CA THR A 72 2.06 5.99 3.78
C THR A 72 0.53 6.13 3.75
N SER A 73 -0.15 5.43 2.83
CA SER A 73 -1.61 5.45 2.70
C SER A 73 -2.24 4.07 2.86
N GLY A 74 -3.53 4.04 3.19
CA GLY A 74 -4.30 2.82 3.41
C GLY A 74 -3.78 2.04 4.63
N TRP A 75 -3.71 0.72 4.51
CA TRP A 75 -3.25 -0.18 5.58
C TRP A 75 -1.80 0.06 6.00
N TRP A 76 -0.95 0.47 5.07
CA TRP A 76 0.47 0.77 5.31
C TRP A 76 0.70 2.11 6.02
N GLY A 77 -0.28 3.02 5.96
CA GLY A 77 -0.30 4.23 6.78
C GLY A 77 -0.72 3.98 8.23
N LEU A 78 -1.45 2.89 8.49
CA LEU A 78 -1.92 2.52 9.83
C LEU A 78 -0.86 1.74 10.62
N SER A 79 -0.18 0.78 9.97
CA SER A 79 0.88 -0.02 10.59
C SER A 79 1.90 -0.47 9.55
N ARG A 80 3.19 -0.51 9.92
CA ARG A 80 4.28 -0.96 9.04
C ARG A 80 4.12 -2.43 8.61
N HIS A 81 3.51 -3.26 9.45
CA HIS A 81 3.27 -4.68 9.19
C HIS A 81 1.83 -5.08 9.51
N PHE A 82 0.85 -4.35 8.98
CA PHE A 82 -0.57 -4.65 9.20
C PHE A 82 -0.96 -6.11 8.89
N HIS A 83 -0.26 -6.77 7.94
CA HIS A 83 -0.52 -8.16 7.55
C HIS A 83 -0.34 -9.20 8.66
N TYR A 84 0.44 -8.92 9.71
CA TYR A 84 0.65 -9.87 10.80
C TYR A 84 -0.56 -9.97 11.73
N VAL A 85 -1.40 -8.94 11.78
CA VAL A 85 -2.62 -8.91 12.60
C VAL A 85 -3.65 -9.95 12.13
N PRO A 86 -4.10 -9.98 10.85
CA PRO A 86 -5.02 -10.99 10.38
C PRO A 86 -4.42 -12.40 10.35
N GLU A 87 -3.10 -12.53 10.24
CA GLU A 87 -2.41 -13.83 10.32
C GLU A 87 -2.54 -14.45 11.72
N ILE A 88 -2.25 -13.67 12.76
CA ILE A 88 -2.42 -14.09 14.17
C ILE A 88 -3.90 -14.33 14.48
N LEU A 89 -4.79 -13.44 14.02
CA LEU A 89 -6.25 -13.58 14.23
C LEU A 89 -6.82 -14.80 13.51
N SER A 90 -6.35 -15.13 12.31
CA SER A 90 -6.79 -16.33 11.59
C SER A 90 -6.29 -17.60 12.26
N ALA A 91 -5.03 -17.60 12.73
CA ALA A 91 -4.50 -18.71 13.53
C ALA A 91 -5.28 -18.89 14.84
N PHE A 92 -5.66 -17.79 15.49
CA PHE A 92 -6.54 -17.83 16.65
C PHE A 92 -7.92 -18.40 16.28
N PHE A 93 -8.56 -17.90 15.22
CA PHE A 93 -9.90 -18.37 14.82
C PHE A 93 -9.91 -19.86 14.42
N TRP A 94 -8.82 -20.35 13.81
CA TRP A 94 -8.64 -21.76 13.48
C TRP A 94 -8.54 -22.65 14.73
N THR A 95 -8.10 -22.09 15.85
CA THR A 95 -7.88 -22.80 17.11
C THR A 95 -9.04 -22.67 18.10
N VAL A 96 -9.94 -21.69 17.92
CA VAL A 96 -11.18 -21.53 18.71
C VAL A 96 -12.02 -22.81 18.82
N PRO A 97 -12.22 -23.63 17.77
CA PRO A 97 -13.00 -24.87 17.87
C PRO A 97 -12.36 -25.94 18.75
N ALA A 98 -11.05 -25.88 18.99
CA ALA A 98 -10.34 -26.80 19.88
C ALA A 98 -10.62 -26.52 21.38
N LEU A 99 -11.37 -25.44 21.66
CA LEU A 99 -11.89 -25.04 22.97
C LEU A 99 -10.78 -24.91 24.03
N PHE A 100 -10.84 -25.66 25.14
CA PHE A 100 -9.80 -25.66 26.19
C PHE A 100 -9.24 -27.06 26.47
N ASN A 101 -9.66 -28.08 25.72
CA ASN A 101 -9.24 -29.46 25.96
C ASN A 101 -7.83 -29.77 25.43
N HIS A 102 -7.34 -28.98 24.46
CA HIS A 102 -6.02 -29.17 23.88
C HIS A 102 -5.21 -27.87 23.93
N PHE A 103 -4.12 -27.87 24.69
CA PHE A 103 -3.20 -26.72 24.83
C PHE A 103 -2.31 -26.50 23.59
N LEU A 104 -2.02 -27.57 22.84
CA LEU A 104 -1.20 -27.56 21.62
C LEU A 104 -1.55 -26.43 20.62
N PRO A 105 -2.83 -26.22 20.25
CA PRO A 105 -3.19 -25.15 19.32
C PRO A 105 -2.90 -23.73 19.84
N TYR A 106 -3.02 -23.48 21.14
CA TYR A 106 -2.68 -22.18 21.74
C TYR A 106 -1.18 -21.92 21.76
N PHE A 107 -0.38 -22.97 22.00
CA PHE A 107 1.07 -22.89 21.88
C PHE A 107 1.50 -22.47 20.47
N TYR A 108 0.83 -22.98 19.44
CA TYR A 108 1.08 -22.57 18.05
C TYR A 108 0.83 -21.07 17.81
N VAL A 109 -0.28 -20.52 18.33
CA VAL A 109 -0.60 -19.07 18.17
C VAL A 109 0.44 -18.19 18.88
N ILE A 110 0.87 -18.58 20.09
CA ILE A 110 1.91 -17.85 20.85
C ILE A 110 3.25 -17.92 20.10
N PHE A 111 3.65 -19.10 19.66
CA PHE A 111 4.88 -19.31 18.89
C PHE A 111 4.89 -18.48 17.60
N LEU A 112 3.80 -18.51 16.84
CA LEU A 112 3.63 -17.73 15.61
C LEU A 112 3.74 -16.23 15.88
N THR A 113 3.12 -15.75 16.96
CA THR A 113 3.18 -14.34 17.38
C THR A 113 4.64 -13.93 17.65
N ILE A 114 5.39 -14.69 18.44
CA ILE A 114 6.80 -14.40 18.76
C ILE A 114 7.65 -14.37 17.48
N LEU A 115 7.47 -15.36 16.61
CA LEU A 115 8.21 -15.47 15.34
C LEU A 115 7.94 -14.27 14.42
N LEU A 116 6.69 -13.82 14.34
CA LEU A 116 6.30 -12.66 13.54
C LEU A 116 6.85 -11.35 14.11
N PHE A 117 6.91 -11.21 15.44
CA PHE A 117 7.52 -10.05 16.09
C PHE A 117 9.04 -9.97 15.86
N ASP A 118 9.76 -11.09 16.00
CA ASP A 118 11.19 -11.15 15.67
C ASP A 118 11.43 -10.79 14.20
N ARG A 119 10.61 -11.34 13.31
CA ARG A 119 10.67 -11.03 11.88
C ARG A 119 10.42 -9.54 11.61
N ALA A 120 9.41 -8.95 12.25
CA ALA A 120 9.10 -7.53 12.11
C ALA A 120 10.28 -6.65 12.52
N LYS A 121 10.97 -7.01 13.62
CA LYS A 121 12.16 -6.30 14.10
C LYS A 121 13.29 -6.37 13.09
N ARG A 122 13.63 -7.57 12.61
CA ARG A 122 14.71 -7.76 11.62
C ARG A 122 14.41 -7.06 10.30
N ASP A 123 13.17 -7.06 9.84
CA ASP A 123 12.78 -6.35 8.62
C ASP A 123 12.85 -4.82 8.81
N ASP A 124 12.52 -4.28 9.99
CA ASP A 124 12.70 -2.87 10.33
C ASP A 124 14.18 -2.47 10.33
N ASP A 125 15.05 -3.29 10.94
CA ASP A 125 16.50 -3.05 10.98
C ASP A 125 17.13 -3.05 9.57
N ARG A 126 16.71 -3.97 8.70
CA ARG A 126 17.12 -4.00 7.28
C ARG A 126 16.63 -2.77 6.52
N CYS A 127 15.38 -2.35 6.73
CA CYS A 127 14.81 -1.19 6.05
C CYS A 127 15.44 0.13 6.53
N SER A 128 15.72 0.23 7.83
CA SER A 128 16.45 1.35 8.43
C SER A 128 17.85 1.48 7.85
N SER A 129 18.57 0.37 7.72
CA SER A 129 19.91 0.33 7.13
C SER A 129 19.89 0.68 5.64
N LYS A 130 18.86 0.24 4.91
CA LYS A 130 18.74 0.43 3.46
C LYS A 130 18.28 1.84 3.06
N TYR A 131 17.26 2.37 3.73
CA TYR A 131 16.62 3.63 3.37
C TYR A 131 17.03 4.80 4.27
N GLY A 132 17.69 4.53 5.40
CA GLY A 132 18.31 5.52 6.28
C GLY A 132 17.38 6.66 6.66
N LYS A 133 17.69 7.86 6.17
CA LYS A 133 16.91 9.09 6.44
C LYS A 133 15.46 8.99 5.96
N TYR A 134 15.20 8.34 4.83
CA TYR A 134 13.83 8.15 4.32
C TYR A 134 13.01 7.21 5.20
N TRP A 135 13.66 6.21 5.82
CA TRP A 135 13.01 5.33 6.79
C TRP A 135 12.59 6.09 8.04
N LYS A 136 13.44 6.97 8.58
CA LYS A 136 13.09 7.80 9.75
C LYS A 136 11.86 8.68 9.49
N ILE A 137 11.78 9.30 8.31
CA ILE A 137 10.62 10.11 7.91
C ILE A 137 9.36 9.24 7.80
N TYR A 138 9.50 8.01 7.29
CA TYR A 138 8.43 7.04 7.21
C TYR A 138 7.95 6.59 8.60
N CYS A 139 8.87 6.25 9.51
CA CYS A 139 8.56 5.88 10.89
C CYS A 139 7.87 7.00 11.68
N ASN A 140 8.23 8.26 11.44
CA ASN A 140 7.54 9.40 12.07
C ASN A 140 6.09 9.54 11.59
N LYS A 141 5.79 9.19 10.33
CA LYS A 141 4.42 9.21 9.81
C LYS A 141 3.61 8.00 10.24
N VAL A 142 4.25 6.83 10.32
CA VAL A 142 3.61 5.56 10.68
C VAL A 142 4.33 5.00 11.91
N PRO A 143 3.98 5.45 13.14
CA PRO A 143 4.72 5.06 14.34
C PRO A 143 4.55 3.57 14.67
N TYR A 144 3.36 3.02 14.41
CA TYR A 144 2.98 1.66 14.78
C TYR A 144 3.65 0.60 13.90
N ARG A 145 4.26 -0.40 14.55
CA ARG A 145 5.05 -1.45 13.90
C ARG A 145 4.19 -2.65 13.52
N VAL A 146 3.34 -3.10 14.44
CA VAL A 146 2.47 -4.28 14.28
C VAL A 146 1.06 -3.98 14.78
N ILE A 147 0.90 -3.45 16.00
CA ILE A 147 -0.41 -3.22 16.64
C ILE A 147 -0.55 -1.74 17.02
N PRO A 148 -1.57 -1.02 16.50
CA PRO A 148 -1.80 0.36 16.88
C PRO A 148 -2.08 0.47 18.39
N GLY A 149 -1.25 1.22 19.11
CA GLY A 149 -1.42 1.54 20.54
C GLY A 149 -0.61 0.71 21.53
N ILE A 150 0.07 -0.35 21.11
CA ILE A 150 0.97 -1.14 21.97
C ILE A 150 2.39 -1.15 21.37
N TYR A 151 2.49 -1.28 20.04
CA TYR A 151 3.76 -1.39 19.32
C TYR A 151 3.67 -1.03 17.82
#